data_AF-A0A0K0EQF4-F1
#
_entry.id   AF-A0A0K0EQF4-F1
#
_cell.length_a   1.000
_cell.length_b   1.000
_cell.length_c   1.000
_cell.angle_alpha   90.00
_cell.angle_beta   90.00
_cell.angle_gamma   90.00
#
_symmetry.space_group_name_H-M   'P 1'
#
loop_
_entity.id
_entity.type
_entity.pdbx_description
1 polymer ?
#
loop_
_entity_poly.entity_id
_entity_poly.type
_entity_poly.pdbx_seq_one_letter_code
_entity_poly.pdbx_strand_id
1 'polypeptide(L)'
;MWMAHGNFFINGGVRRREKVLNDFKKHLNSIYWVNNLGYIVMYPEGSRFYLIKESGTNFAIKNNLKPLEHCAYPRIGAAKTILDVVGPKNNSKKPIKYIVDCTLGYPKGIVPDIRDALLQEWPHGISNVGIHYKIHKVTEDMCNEETLQQFLYKCYQDKDKLLDYYYKNDTFPNTKPRLVSFPWNRMIIVEVFWLSIFFTSYFFIIKPLSIYLFQVIFTSNI
;
A
#
# COMPACT_ATOMS: atom_id res chain seq x y z
N MET A 1 -12.16 0.71 11.37
CA MET A 1 -11.41 -0.39 10.72
C MET A 1 -10.02 0.04 10.26
N TRP A 2 -9.87 1.05 9.39
CA TRP A 2 -8.55 1.45 8.83
C TRP A 2 -7.52 1.97 9.84
N MET A 3 -7.93 2.64 10.93
CA MET A 3 -7.01 3.11 11.98
C MET A 3 -6.56 2.01 12.97
N ALA A 4 -7.22 0.85 12.98
CA ALA A 4 -6.95 -0.21 13.96
C ALA A 4 -5.65 -0.97 13.69
N HIS A 5 -5.12 -0.93 12.46
CA HIS A 5 -3.96 -1.70 12.02
C HIS A 5 -2.67 -0.85 11.94
N GLY A 6 -2.61 0.29 12.62
CA GLY A 6 -1.43 1.16 12.61
C GLY A 6 -1.20 1.92 11.29
N ASN A 7 -2.20 1.98 10.42
CA ASN A 7 -2.15 2.80 9.21
C ASN A 7 -2.17 4.29 9.54
N PHE A 8 -1.43 5.09 8.76
CA PHE A 8 -1.45 6.54 8.84
C PHE A 8 -1.68 7.14 7.46
N PHE A 9 -2.67 8.02 7.35
CA PHE A 9 -3.00 8.71 6.10
C PHE A 9 -2.56 10.16 6.15
N ILE A 10 -1.70 10.55 5.21
CA ILE A 10 -1.26 11.94 5.08
C ILE A 10 -2.33 12.70 4.30
N ASN A 11 -3.33 13.18 5.05
CA ASN A 11 -4.47 13.92 4.54
C ASN A 11 -4.35 15.39 4.96
N GLY A 12 -4.27 16.30 3.99
CA GLY A 12 -4.28 17.73 4.28
C GLY A 12 -3.61 18.54 3.17
N GLY A 13 -4.19 19.71 2.86
CA GLY A 13 -3.56 20.69 1.98
C GLY A 13 -2.32 21.32 2.63
N VAL A 14 -1.62 22.16 1.86
CA VAL A 14 -0.33 22.78 2.23
C VAL A 14 -0.33 23.35 3.66
N ARG A 15 -1.42 24.04 4.05
CA ARG A 15 -1.59 24.67 5.38
C ARG A 15 -1.51 23.71 6.58
N ARG A 16 -1.80 22.42 6.41
CA ARG A 16 -1.77 21.42 7.50
C ARG A 16 -0.58 20.47 7.40
N ARG A 17 0.28 20.61 6.39
CA ARG A 17 1.36 19.66 6.09
C ARG A 17 2.27 19.45 7.29
N GLU A 18 2.73 20.52 7.94
CA GLU A 18 3.63 20.43 9.09
C GLU A 18 2.98 19.69 10.27
N LYS A 19 1.73 20.05 10.60
CA LYS A 19 0.98 19.38 11.67
C LYS A 19 0.83 17.88 11.37
N VAL A 20 0.42 17.52 10.15
CA VAL A 20 0.24 16.13 9.73
C VAL A 20 1.54 15.34 9.79
N LEU A 21 2.66 15.93 9.37
CA LEU A 21 3.98 15.27 9.46
C LEU A 21 4.46 15.12 10.91
N ASN A 22 4.14 16.08 11.79
CA ASN A 22 4.44 15.95 13.22
C ASN A 22 3.59 14.85 13.87
N ASP A 23 2.30 14.76 13.52
CA ASP A 23 1.41 13.69 13.98
C ASP A 23 1.90 12.33 13.46
N PHE A 24 2.37 12.27 12.20
CA PHE A 24 2.97 11.07 11.63
C PHE A 24 4.25 10.65 12.38
N LYS A 25 5.10 11.61 12.74
CA LYS A 25 6.30 11.37 13.55
C LYS A 25 5.95 10.78 14.93
N LYS A 26 4.89 11.28 15.58
CA LYS A 26 4.39 10.73 16.85
C LYS A 26 3.89 9.30 16.66
N HIS A 27 3.11 9.07 15.60
CA HIS A 27 2.57 7.75 15.24
C HIS A 27 3.67 6.70 14.99
N LEU A 28 4.72 7.06 14.26
CA LEU A 28 5.87 6.18 14.07
C LEU A 28 6.52 5.82 15.41
N ASN A 29 6.65 6.78 16.33
CA ASN A 29 7.24 6.51 17.64
C ASN A 29 6.36 5.62 18.53
N SER A 30 5.04 5.79 18.48
CA SER A 30 4.10 5.02 19.31
C SER A 30 3.82 3.63 18.78
N ILE A 31 3.95 3.38 17.47
CA ILE A 31 3.62 2.07 16.89
C ILE A 31 4.86 1.31 16.43
N TYR A 32 5.72 1.92 15.61
CA TYR A 32 6.83 1.19 14.97
C TYR A 32 7.82 0.65 15.99
N TRP A 33 8.22 1.50 16.95
CA TRP A 33 9.19 1.12 17.97
C TRP A 33 8.58 0.27 19.09
N VAL A 34 7.36 0.60 19.53
CA VAL A 34 6.68 -0.12 20.62
C VAL A 34 6.40 -1.56 20.21
N ASN A 35 5.94 -1.78 18.96
CA ASN A 35 5.60 -3.11 18.46
C ASN A 35 6.74 -3.80 17.71
N ASN A 36 7.93 -3.17 17.63
CA ASN A 36 9.09 -3.69 16.90
C ASN A 36 8.72 -4.18 15.47
N LEU A 37 7.96 -3.37 14.71
CA LEU A 37 7.36 -3.80 13.44
C LEU A 37 8.39 -4.27 12.40
N GLY A 38 9.57 -3.62 12.35
CA GLY A 38 10.68 -4.00 11.47
C GLY A 38 10.51 -3.66 9.98
N TYR A 39 9.32 -3.28 9.54
CA TYR A 39 9.06 -2.82 8.17
C TYR A 39 7.96 -1.75 8.11
N ILE A 40 7.96 -0.98 7.02
CA ILE A 40 6.96 0.05 6.70
C ILE A 40 6.59 -0.10 5.22
N VAL A 41 5.30 -0.11 4.91
CA VAL A 41 4.79 -0.05 3.54
C VAL A 41 4.29 1.37 3.28
N MET A 42 4.71 1.96 2.15
CA MET A 42 4.34 3.33 1.82
C MET A 42 3.97 3.48 0.33
N TYR A 43 3.05 4.41 0.05
CA TYR A 43 2.58 4.75 -1.29
C TYR A 43 2.84 6.24 -1.55
N PRO A 44 4.08 6.63 -1.93
CA PRO A 44 4.48 8.04 -1.94
C PRO A 44 3.90 8.84 -3.11
N GLU A 45 3.57 8.18 -4.21
CA GLU A 45 2.77 8.73 -5.30
C GLU A 45 1.31 8.95 -4.89
N GLY A 46 0.77 8.04 -4.07
CA GLY A 46 -0.64 7.93 -3.73
C GLY A 46 -1.20 6.58 -4.17
N SER A 47 -2.38 6.22 -3.67
CA SER A 47 -3.00 4.91 -3.95
C SER A 47 -3.82 4.86 -5.24
N ARG A 48 -4.13 6.01 -5.85
CA ARG A 48 -5.03 6.13 -7.01
C ARG A 48 -4.40 7.01 -8.08
N PHE A 49 -3.52 6.42 -8.90
CA PHE A 49 -2.79 7.14 -9.96
C PHE A 49 -3.73 7.87 -10.93
N TYR A 50 -4.82 7.22 -11.35
CA TYR A 50 -5.78 7.81 -12.29
C TYR A 50 -6.40 9.13 -11.79
N LEU A 51 -6.53 9.33 -10.47
CA LEU A 51 -7.04 10.58 -9.88
C LEU A 51 -6.01 11.72 -9.89
N ILE A 52 -4.72 11.39 -9.98
CA ILE A 52 -3.63 12.35 -9.83
C ILE A 52 -2.85 12.59 -11.13
N LYS A 53 -3.12 11.84 -12.21
CA LYS A 53 -2.37 11.88 -13.47
C LYS A 53 -2.18 13.31 -14.00
N GLU A 54 -3.26 14.09 -14.07
CA GLU A 54 -3.22 15.47 -14.55
C GLU A 54 -2.42 16.38 -13.59
N SER A 55 -2.72 16.33 -12.29
CA SER A 55 -2.00 17.13 -11.29
C SER A 55 -0.50 16.79 -11.20
N GLY A 56 -0.15 15.52 -11.39
CA GLY A 56 1.23 15.03 -11.44
C GLY A 56 1.97 15.52 -12.68
N THR A 57 1.28 15.55 -13.83
CA THR A 57 1.81 16.14 -15.07
C THR A 57 2.09 17.63 -14.90
N ASN A 58 1.12 18.37 -14.34
CA ASN A 58 1.27 19.80 -14.06
C ASN A 58 2.42 20.07 -13.07
N PHE A 59 2.56 19.22 -12.06
CA PHE A 59 3.69 19.28 -11.14
C PHE A 59 5.03 19.07 -11.86
N ALA A 60 5.13 18.08 -12.75
CA ALA A 60 6.35 17.81 -13.51
C ALA A 60 6.74 19.03 -14.36
N ILE A 61 5.80 19.57 -15.14
CA ILE A 61 6.01 20.75 -16.00
C ILE A 61 6.47 21.95 -15.17
N LYS A 62 5.79 22.23 -14.05
CA LYS A 62 6.12 23.36 -13.17
C LYS A 62 7.53 23.26 -12.57
N ASN A 63 8.04 22.06 -12.35
CA ASN A 63 9.36 21.81 -11.77
C ASN A 63 10.43 21.50 -12.82
N ASN A 64 10.17 21.76 -14.12
CA ASN A 64 11.08 21.46 -15.22
C ASN A 64 11.48 19.97 -15.29
N LEU A 65 10.55 19.08 -14.93
CA LEU A 65 10.70 17.63 -15.04
C LEU A 65 9.92 17.13 -16.25
N LYS A 66 10.41 16.07 -16.90
CA LYS A 66 9.66 15.37 -17.94
C LYS A 66 8.44 14.69 -17.32
N PRO A 67 7.21 14.94 -17.80
CA PRO A 67 6.03 14.19 -17.35
C PRO A 67 6.22 12.69 -17.55
N LEU A 68 5.78 11.92 -16.54
CA LEU A 68 5.75 10.46 -16.56
C LEU A 68 4.36 10.01 -17.04
N GLU A 69 4.29 8.88 -17.72
CA GLU A 69 3.06 8.41 -18.38
C GLU A 69 2.31 7.37 -17.53
N HIS A 70 3.07 6.47 -16.91
CA HIS A 70 2.58 5.30 -16.17
C HIS A 70 2.62 5.47 -14.65
N CYS A 71 3.28 6.53 -14.17
CA CYS A 71 3.35 6.92 -12.76
C CYS A 71 3.35 8.45 -12.61
N ALA A 72 3.32 8.95 -11.38
CA ALA A 72 3.57 10.35 -11.03
C ALA A 72 4.77 10.48 -10.07
N TYR A 73 5.44 11.62 -10.11
CA TYR A 73 6.52 11.90 -9.17
C TYR A 73 6.05 11.84 -7.71
N PRO A 74 6.79 11.15 -6.82
CA PRO A 74 6.38 10.91 -5.46
C PRO A 74 6.44 12.16 -4.58
N ARG A 75 5.56 12.24 -3.59
CA ARG A 75 5.66 13.23 -2.51
C ARG A 75 6.71 12.78 -1.49
N ILE A 76 7.65 13.67 -1.15
CA ILE A 76 8.84 13.32 -0.35
C ILE A 76 8.56 13.32 1.16
N GLY A 77 7.60 14.12 1.64
CA GLY A 77 7.41 14.39 3.06
C GLY A 77 7.28 13.14 3.94
N ALA A 78 6.51 12.15 3.49
CA ALA A 78 6.34 10.89 4.21
C ALA A 78 7.64 10.10 4.32
N ALA A 79 8.35 9.92 3.19
CA ALA A 79 9.61 9.20 3.12
C ALA A 79 10.67 9.86 4.01
N LYS A 80 10.73 11.19 3.98
CA LYS A 80 11.65 11.98 4.81
C LYS A 80 11.36 11.78 6.29
N THR A 81 10.10 11.92 6.71
CA THR A 81 9.70 11.71 8.12
C THR A 81 10.00 10.28 8.58
N ILE A 82 9.81 9.28 7.72
CA ILE A 82 10.22 7.89 8.01
C ILE A 82 11.73 7.83 8.27
N LEU A 83 12.57 8.28 7.34
CA LEU A 83 14.02 8.21 7.50
C LEU A 83 14.54 9.04 8.69
N ASP A 84 13.89 10.14 9.04
CA ASP A 84 14.25 10.94 10.20
C ASP A 84 13.94 10.26 11.54
N VAL A 85 12.95 9.37 11.58
CA VAL A 85 12.55 8.67 12.81
C VAL A 85 13.18 7.29 12.91
N VAL A 86 13.18 6.53 11.82
CA VAL A 86 13.56 5.11 11.78
C VAL A 86 14.76 4.83 10.89
N GLY A 87 15.34 5.84 10.26
CA GLY A 87 16.53 5.70 9.41
C GLY A 87 17.85 5.61 10.18
N PRO A 88 18.98 5.51 9.46
CA PRO A 88 20.29 5.16 10.02
C PRO A 88 20.87 6.17 11.01
N LYS A 89 20.47 7.45 10.96
CA LYS A 89 20.93 8.48 11.92
C LYS A 89 20.47 8.23 13.37
N ASN A 90 19.49 7.34 13.59
CA ASN A 90 19.00 7.04 14.91
C ASN A 90 19.81 5.92 15.57
N ASN A 91 20.97 6.28 16.14
CA ASN A 91 21.94 5.34 16.73
C ASN A 91 21.43 4.51 17.91
N SER A 92 20.31 4.90 18.52
CA SER A 92 19.79 4.27 19.74
C SER A 92 18.91 3.05 19.47
N LYS A 93 18.53 2.78 18.22
CA LYS A 93 17.56 1.74 17.84
C LYS A 93 18.00 1.01 16.58
N LYS A 94 17.43 -0.16 16.29
CA LYS A 94 17.69 -0.92 15.04
C LYS A 94 17.05 -0.16 13.86
N PRO A 95 17.82 0.55 13.01
CA PRO A 95 17.24 1.39 11.98
C PRO A 95 16.83 0.56 10.76
N ILE A 96 15.98 1.13 9.90
CA ILE A 96 15.69 0.57 8.58
C ILE A 96 16.97 0.57 7.75
N LYS A 97 17.31 -0.60 7.22
CA LYS A 97 18.54 -0.83 6.43
C LYS A 97 18.32 -0.85 4.93
N TYR A 98 17.09 -1.13 4.49
CA TYR A 98 16.78 -1.37 3.09
C TYR A 98 15.48 -0.70 2.68
N ILE A 99 15.46 -0.17 1.46
CA ILE A 99 14.26 0.23 0.73
C ILE A 99 14.01 -0.84 -0.33
N VAL A 100 12.83 -1.44 -0.28
CA VAL A 100 12.36 -2.38 -1.30
C VAL A 100 11.51 -1.59 -2.28
N ASP A 101 12.09 -1.23 -3.42
CA ASP A 101 11.42 -0.50 -4.47
C ASP A 101 10.60 -1.47 -5.34
N CYS A 102 9.30 -1.54 -5.08
CA CYS A 102 8.38 -2.47 -5.75
C CYS A 102 7.59 -1.78 -6.88
N THR A 103 7.41 -2.51 -7.98
CA THR A 103 6.62 -2.13 -9.15
C THR A 103 5.68 -3.27 -9.52
N LEU A 104 4.40 -2.95 -9.66
CA LEU A 104 3.36 -3.88 -10.07
C LEU A 104 3.03 -3.63 -11.54
N GLY A 105 3.19 -4.65 -12.37
CA GLY A 105 2.80 -4.64 -13.78
C GLY A 105 1.50 -5.39 -13.96
N TYR A 106 0.44 -4.67 -14.31
CA TYR A 106 -0.83 -5.29 -14.70
C TYR A 106 -0.81 -5.57 -16.21
N PRO A 107 -1.33 -6.73 -16.67
CA PRO A 107 -1.41 -7.04 -18.09
C PRO A 107 -2.05 -5.90 -18.88
N LYS A 108 -1.38 -5.44 -19.93
CA LYS A 108 -1.81 -4.30 -20.76
C LYS A 108 -2.14 -2.99 -20.00
N GLY A 109 -1.65 -2.84 -18.76
CA GLY A 109 -1.89 -1.67 -17.93
C GLY A 109 -3.31 -1.55 -17.35
N ILE A 110 -4.12 -2.62 -17.42
CA ILE A 110 -5.48 -2.61 -16.90
C ILE A 110 -5.48 -3.14 -15.47
N VAL A 111 -5.71 -2.24 -14.53
CA VAL A 111 -5.89 -2.62 -13.12
C VAL A 111 -7.27 -3.27 -12.96
N PRO A 112 -7.36 -4.51 -12.47
CA PRO A 112 -8.65 -5.17 -12.27
C PRO A 112 -9.44 -4.47 -11.16
N ASP A 113 -10.73 -4.27 -11.38
CA ASP A 113 -11.63 -3.86 -10.30
C ASP A 113 -11.76 -5.00 -9.28
N ILE A 114 -11.89 -4.65 -8.01
CA ILE A 114 -11.99 -5.65 -6.95
C ILE A 114 -13.24 -6.53 -7.11
N ARG A 115 -14.34 -5.96 -7.60
CA ARG A 115 -15.57 -6.69 -7.90
C ARG A 115 -15.32 -7.71 -9.00
N ASP A 116 -14.72 -7.29 -10.11
CA ASP A 116 -14.47 -8.14 -11.27
C ASP A 116 -13.48 -9.26 -10.90
N ALA A 117 -12.44 -8.93 -10.13
CA ALA A 117 -11.51 -9.92 -9.58
C ALA A 117 -12.20 -10.95 -8.68
N LEU A 118 -13.15 -10.53 -7.84
CA LEU A 118 -13.95 -11.44 -6.99
C LEU A 118 -14.88 -12.34 -7.81
N LEU A 119 -15.43 -11.83 -8.91
CA LEU A 119 -16.26 -12.59 -9.85
C LEU A 119 -15.44 -13.43 -10.84
N GLN A 120 -14.10 -13.39 -10.75
CA GLN A 120 -13.16 -14.03 -11.68
C GLN A 120 -13.25 -13.49 -13.12
N GLU A 121 -13.78 -12.30 -13.30
CA GLU A 121 -13.89 -11.57 -14.56
C GLU A 121 -12.59 -10.78 -14.81
N TRP A 122 -11.49 -11.50 -15.04
CA TRP A 122 -10.18 -10.85 -15.23
C TRP A 122 -10.10 -10.12 -16.58
N PRO A 123 -9.48 -8.92 -16.63
CA PRO A 123 -9.20 -8.23 -17.89
C PRO A 123 -8.47 -9.15 -18.86
N HIS A 124 -9.05 -9.35 -20.06
CA HIS A 124 -8.53 -10.24 -21.10
C HIS A 124 -8.31 -11.70 -20.65
N GLY A 125 -8.95 -12.15 -19.57
CA GLY A 125 -8.76 -13.50 -19.02
C GLY A 125 -7.40 -13.73 -18.38
N ILE A 126 -6.62 -12.68 -18.10
CA ILE A 126 -5.28 -12.78 -17.52
C ILE A 126 -5.33 -12.33 -16.06
N SER A 127 -5.15 -13.27 -15.14
CA SER A 127 -5.12 -13.02 -13.68
C SER A 127 -3.71 -12.79 -13.14
N ASN A 128 -2.69 -12.92 -13.98
CA ASN A 128 -1.29 -12.78 -13.58
C ASN A 128 -0.93 -11.30 -13.38
N VAL A 129 -0.34 -10.98 -12.24
CA VAL A 129 0.24 -9.66 -11.96
C VAL A 129 1.76 -9.81 -11.87
N GLY A 130 2.48 -9.02 -12.66
CA GLY A 130 3.93 -8.95 -12.59
C GLY A 130 4.36 -8.19 -11.34
N ILE A 131 5.31 -8.74 -10.59
CA ILE A 131 5.95 -8.05 -9.47
C ILE A 131 7.44 -7.95 -9.77
N HIS A 132 7.94 -6.72 -9.88
CA HIS A 132 9.37 -6.44 -9.97
C HIS A 132 9.80 -5.61 -8.76
N TYR A 133 10.90 -5.98 -8.12
CA TYR A 133 11.45 -5.22 -7.01
C TYR A 133 12.96 -5.05 -7.12
N LYS A 134 13.45 -3.91 -6.65
CA LYS A 134 14.88 -3.63 -6.43
C LYS A 134 15.12 -3.35 -4.95
N ILE A 135 16.22 -3.85 -4.41
CA ILE A 135 16.59 -3.62 -3.01
C ILE A 135 17.71 -2.59 -2.99
N HIS A 136 17.47 -1.47 -2.32
CA HIS A 136 18.42 -0.39 -2.12
C HIS A 136 18.85 -0.35 -0.66
N LYS A 137 20.15 -0.29 -0.39
CA LYS A 137 20.65 -0.08 0.97
C LYS A 137 20.42 1.38 1.35
N VAL A 138 19.87 1.61 2.54
CA VAL A 138 19.68 2.96 3.08
C VAL A 138 21.02 3.47 3.58
N THR A 139 21.41 4.63 3.08
CA THR A 139 22.64 5.34 3.45
C THR A 139 22.29 6.64 4.19
N GLU A 140 23.23 7.18 4.96
CA GLU A 140 22.97 8.34 5.84
C GLU A 140 22.72 9.66 5.08
N ASP A 141 23.27 9.77 3.87
CA ASP A 141 23.03 10.86 2.92
C ASP A 141 21.57 10.90 2.45
N MET A 142 20.87 9.76 2.38
CA MET A 142 19.43 9.70 2.07
C MET A 142 18.55 10.34 3.16
N CYS A 143 19.10 10.66 4.34
CA CYS A 143 18.40 11.48 5.32
C CYS A 143 18.37 12.97 4.91
N ASN A 144 19.15 13.41 3.91
CA ASN A 144 19.04 14.72 3.29
C ASN A 144 17.85 14.73 2.33
N GLU A 145 17.05 15.81 2.36
CA GLU A 145 15.87 15.96 1.51
C GLU A 145 16.20 15.95 0.02
N GLU A 146 17.27 16.64 -0.39
CA GLU A 146 17.65 16.73 -1.80
C GLU A 146 18.08 15.38 -2.36
N THR A 147 18.96 14.67 -1.64
CA THR A 147 19.43 13.33 -2.01
C THR A 147 18.28 12.34 -2.05
N LEU A 148 17.38 12.38 -1.07
CA LEU A 148 16.19 11.54 -1.04
C LEU A 148 15.26 11.83 -2.22
N GLN A 149 15.04 13.11 -2.54
CA GLN A 149 14.23 13.53 -3.67
C GLN A 149 14.80 13.00 -4.99
N GLN A 150 16.10 13.20 -5.23
CA GLN A 150 16.76 12.72 -6.43
C GLN A 150 16.67 11.20 -6.56
N PHE A 151 16.91 10.47 -5.46
CA PHE A 151 16.76 9.02 -5.42
C PHE A 151 15.34 8.59 -5.79
N LEU A 152 14.31 9.16 -5.13
CA LEU A 152 12.91 8.80 -5.36
C LEU A 152 12.47 9.14 -6.79
N TYR A 153 12.89 10.30 -7.32
CA TYR A 153 12.57 10.70 -8.69
C TYR A 153 13.19 9.75 -9.70
N LYS A 154 14.44 9.33 -9.49
CA LYS A 154 15.11 8.33 -10.32
C LYS A 154 14.37 6.99 -10.29
N CYS A 155 13.98 6.52 -9.10
CA CYS A 155 13.16 5.29 -8.97
C CYS A 155 11.91 5.39 -9.84
N TYR A 156 11.16 6.48 -9.75
CA TYR A 156 9.92 6.65 -10.52
C TYR A 156 10.12 6.84 -12.03
N GLN A 157 11.21 7.48 -12.45
CA GLN A 157 11.60 7.52 -13.87
C GLN A 157 11.95 6.14 -14.41
N ASP A 158 12.65 5.33 -13.62
CA ASP A 158 12.99 3.95 -13.98
C ASP A 158 11.73 3.07 -14.00
N LYS A 159 10.80 3.28 -13.07
CA LYS A 159 9.48 2.61 -13.06
C LYS A 159 8.66 2.92 -14.29
N ASP A 160 8.61 4.18 -14.69
CA ASP A 160 7.86 4.61 -15.87
C ASP A 160 8.33 3.87 -17.12
N LYS A 161 9.65 3.80 -17.35
CA LYS A 161 10.25 3.01 -18.44
C LYS A 161 9.97 1.51 -18.30
N LEU A 162 10.04 1.00 -17.07
CA LEU A 162 9.83 -0.41 -16.77
C LEU A 162 8.38 -0.84 -17.05
N LEU A 163 7.41 0.00 -16.68
CA LEU A 163 5.98 -0.20 -16.95
C LEU A 163 5.68 -0.05 -18.43
N ASP A 164 6.28 0.91 -19.12
CA ASP A 164 6.15 1.04 -20.58
C ASP A 164 6.61 -0.23 -21.31
N TYR A 165 7.74 -0.81 -20.88
CA TYR A 165 8.20 -2.10 -21.39
C TYR A 165 7.22 -3.23 -21.04
N TYR A 166 6.76 -3.29 -19.78
CA TYR A 166 5.85 -4.34 -19.33
C TYR A 166 4.54 -4.33 -20.10
N TYR A 167 3.92 -3.16 -20.32
CA TYR A 167 2.65 -3.06 -21.03
C TYR A 167 2.75 -3.40 -22.52
N LYS A 168 3.96 -3.39 -23.10
CA LYS A 168 4.24 -3.82 -24.47
C LYS A 168 4.55 -5.31 -24.59
N ASN A 169 5.12 -5.92 -23.54
CA ASN A 169 5.70 -7.26 -23.60
C ASN A 169 5.09 -8.26 -22.60
N ASP A 170 4.14 -7.81 -21.76
CA ASP A 170 3.52 -8.52 -20.63
C ASP A 170 4.52 -9.23 -19.67
N THR A 171 5.77 -8.77 -19.65
CA THR A 171 6.88 -9.30 -18.84
C THR A 171 7.88 -8.20 -18.51
N PHE A 172 8.60 -8.34 -17.40
CA PHE A 172 9.69 -7.41 -17.05
C PHE A 172 11.00 -7.79 -17.77
N PRO A 173 11.81 -6.80 -18.19
CA PRO A 173 13.03 -7.04 -18.96
C PRO A 173 14.05 -7.85 -18.18
N ASN A 174 14.82 -8.69 -18.88
CA ASN A 174 15.96 -9.44 -18.35
C ASN A 174 15.67 -10.31 -17.11
N THR A 175 14.42 -10.76 -16.94
CA THR A 175 14.03 -11.59 -15.79
C THR A 175 13.32 -12.85 -16.25
N LYS A 176 13.66 -13.99 -15.64
CA LYS A 176 12.84 -15.20 -15.75
C LYS A 176 11.73 -15.08 -14.71
N PRO A 177 10.45 -15.00 -15.10
CA PRO A 177 9.37 -14.83 -14.14
C PRO A 177 9.33 -16.04 -13.20
N ARG A 178 9.44 -15.78 -11.90
CA ARG A 178 9.17 -16.79 -10.89
C ARG A 178 7.68 -16.78 -10.61
N LEU A 179 6.98 -17.80 -11.13
CA LEU A 179 5.56 -17.97 -10.84
C LEU A 179 5.37 -18.26 -9.34
N VAL A 180 4.58 -17.41 -8.71
CA VAL A 180 4.11 -17.62 -7.34
C VAL A 180 2.63 -17.94 -7.43
N SER A 181 2.31 -19.23 -7.45
CA SER A 181 0.92 -19.69 -7.41
C SER A 181 0.45 -19.72 -5.97
N PHE A 182 -0.69 -19.07 -5.69
CA PHE A 182 -1.39 -19.30 -4.44
C PHE A 182 -2.29 -20.53 -4.61
N PRO A 183 -2.15 -21.58 -3.78
CA PRO A 183 -2.88 -22.81 -4.00
C PRO A 183 -4.35 -22.65 -3.59
N TRP A 184 -5.25 -23.03 -4.49
CA TRP A 184 -6.71 -22.86 -4.32
C TRP A 184 -7.26 -23.55 -3.06
N ASN A 185 -6.68 -24.68 -2.67
CA ASN A 185 -7.06 -25.38 -1.45
C ASN A 185 -6.94 -24.52 -0.19
N ARG A 186 -5.93 -23.63 -0.11
CA ARG A 186 -5.77 -22.70 1.02
C ARG A 186 -6.88 -21.67 1.05
N MET A 187 -7.28 -21.14 -0.12
CA MET A 187 -8.42 -20.22 -0.19
C MET A 187 -9.70 -20.91 0.26
N ILE A 188 -9.99 -22.10 -0.26
CA ILE A 188 -11.19 -22.88 0.11
C ILE A 188 -11.21 -23.17 1.61
N ILE A 189 -10.09 -23.61 2.20
CA ILE A 189 -10.01 -23.89 3.64
C ILE A 189 -10.30 -22.64 4.47
N VAL A 190 -9.72 -21.49 4.09
CA VAL A 190 -9.92 -20.22 4.79
C VAL A 190 -11.39 -19.77 4.67
N GLU A 191 -11.99 -19.85 3.48
CA GLU A 191 -13.39 -19.49 3.27
C GLU A 191 -14.33 -20.41 4.06
N VAL A 192 -14.12 -21.73 4.02
CA VAL A 192 -14.91 -22.70 4.80
C VAL A 192 -14.77 -22.45 6.30
N PHE A 193 -13.56 -22.14 6.77
CA PHE A 193 -13.30 -21.83 8.18
C PHE A 193 -14.08 -20.58 8.62
N TRP A 194 -14.02 -19.49 7.86
CA TRP A 194 -14.72 -18.25 8.19
C TRP A 194 -16.24 -18.39 8.06
N LEU A 195 -16.74 -19.08 7.02
CA LEU A 195 -18.17 -19.37 6.88
C LEU A 195 -18.67 -20.24 8.02
N SER A 196 -17.91 -21.26 8.43
CA SER A 196 -18.26 -22.09 9.58
C SER A 196 -18.37 -21.26 10.84
N ILE A 197 -17.38 -20.40 11.13
CA ILE A 197 -17.43 -19.50 12.30
C ILE A 197 -18.64 -18.56 12.23
N PHE A 198 -18.90 -17.98 11.06
CA PHE A 198 -20.06 -17.11 10.86
C PHE A 198 -21.37 -17.84 11.15
N PHE A 199 -21.61 -19.01 10.56
CA PHE A 199 -22.84 -19.76 10.79
C PHE A 199 -22.95 -20.28 12.22
N THR A 200 -21.86 -20.80 12.79
CA THR A 200 -21.86 -21.25 14.20
C THR A 200 -22.19 -20.09 15.13
N SER A 201 -21.55 -18.92 14.98
CA SER A 201 -21.88 -17.74 15.80
C SER A 201 -23.31 -17.26 15.59
N TYR A 202 -23.80 -17.26 14.35
CA TYR A 202 -25.17 -16.88 14.04
C TYR A 202 -26.19 -17.80 14.73
N PHE A 203 -26.06 -19.11 14.55
CA PHE A 203 -27.03 -20.08 15.05
C PHE A 203 -26.99 -20.26 16.57
N PHE A 204 -25.80 -20.25 17.17
CA PHE A 204 -25.66 -20.57 18.60
C PHE A 204 -25.60 -19.34 19.50
N ILE A 205 -25.30 -18.15 18.98
CA ILE A 205 -25.14 -16.93 19.79
C ILE A 205 -26.15 -15.88 19.35
N ILE A 206 -26.03 -15.38 18.12
CA ILE A 206 -26.78 -14.19 17.67
C ILE A 206 -28.28 -14.48 17.65
N LYS A 207 -28.71 -15.56 16.98
CA LYS A 207 -30.13 -15.92 16.87
C LYS A 207 -30.80 -16.15 18.23
N PRO A 208 -30.29 -17.01 19.13
CA PRO A 208 -30.94 -17.22 20.43
C PRO A 208 -30.94 -15.96 21.30
N LEU A 209 -29.85 -15.17 21.33
CA LEU A 209 -29.83 -13.89 22.03
C LEU A 209 -30.87 -12.91 21.47
N SER A 210 -31.00 -12.84 20.14
CA SER A 210 -31.97 -11.96 19.49
C SER A 210 -33.41 -12.34 19.86
N ILE A 211 -33.72 -13.65 19.86
CA ILE A 211 -35.03 -14.16 20.27
C ILE A 211 -35.28 -13.86 21.76
N TYR A 212 -34.30 -14.12 22.62
CA TYR A 212 -34.41 -13.85 24.05
C TYR A 212 -34.64 -12.36 24.32
N LEU A 213 -33.86 -11.46 23.70
CA LEU A 213 -34.04 -10.02 23.83
C LEU A 213 -35.40 -9.56 23.32
N PHE A 214 -35.88 -10.11 22.20
CA PHE A 214 -37.21 -9.81 21.69
C PHE A 214 -38.30 -10.22 22.70
N GLN A 215 -38.19 -11.40 23.29
CA GLN A 215 -39.11 -11.84 24.35
C GLN A 215 -39.04 -10.89 25.57
N VAL A 216 -37.85 -10.59 26.07
CA VAL A 216 -37.67 -9.70 27.22
C VAL A 216 -38.20 -8.28 27.00
N ILE A 217 -38.25 -7.78 25.76
CA ILE A 217 -38.75 -6.43 25.47
C ILE A 217 -40.26 -6.42 25.21
N PHE A 218 -40.79 -7.41 24.50
CA PHE A 218 -42.17 -7.38 23.98
C PHE A 218 -43.14 -8.30 24.73
N THR A 219 -42.66 -9.26 25.52
CA THR A 219 -43.53 -10.15 26.33
C THR A 219 -43.52 -9.85 27.82
N SER A 220 -42.72 -8.87 28.28
CA SER A 220 -42.64 -8.43 29.68
C SER A 220 -43.51 -7.21 30.01
N ASN A 221 -44.21 -6.65 29.01
CA ASN A 221 -45.16 -5.52 29.18
C ASN A 221 -46.64 -5.99 29.19
N ILE A 222 -46.89 -7.26 29.52
CA ILE A 222 -48.21 -7.84 29.84
C ILE A 222 -48.10 -8.45 31.23
#